data_AF-A0A950VGI4-F1
#
_entry.id   AF-A0A950VGI4-F1
#
_cell.length_a   1.000
_cell.length_b   1.000
_cell.length_c   1.000
_cell.angle_alpha   90.00
_cell.angle_beta   90.00
_cell.angle_gamma   90.00
#
_symmetry.space_group_name_H-M   'P 1'
#
loop_
_entity.id
_entity.type
_entity.pdbx_description
1 polymer ?
#
loop_
_entity_poly.entity_id
_entity_poly.type
_entity_poly.pdbx_seq_one_letter_code
_entity_poly.pdbx_strand_id
1 'polypeptide(L)'
;MRTRFGVYSRALMQNAAIAQALGVRKNRIYALSFAIGAGLAGLCGALYAPTMNLIPTMGASFIVESFVTVVVGGASVLLGTAPAAAALAVVRTGLNAWYGQVVGQIGLLIAVILIIRVLPDGFSGWLARRST
;
A
#
# COMPACT_ATOMS: atom_id res chain seq x y z
N MET A 1 -4.26 1.54 -19.00
CA MET A 1 -5.66 1.22 -18.61
C MET A 1 -6.63 1.83 -19.63
N ARG A 2 -7.48 1.01 -20.28
CA ARG A 2 -8.43 1.43 -21.33
C ARG A 2 -9.89 1.53 -20.85
N THR A 3 -10.15 1.47 -19.55
CA THR A 3 -11.52 1.51 -19.03
C THR A 3 -12.05 2.94 -18.99
N ARG A 4 -13.36 3.13 -19.24
CA ARG A 4 -14.02 4.45 -19.20
C ARG A 4 -13.79 5.15 -17.86
N PHE A 5 -13.85 4.39 -16.76
CA PHE A 5 -13.56 4.90 -15.41
C PHE A 5 -12.13 5.43 -15.27
N GLY A 6 -11.13 4.70 -15.79
CA GLY A 6 -9.72 5.10 -15.71
C GLY A 6 -9.35 6.28 -16.63
N VAL A 7 -10.12 6.50 -17.70
CA VAL A 7 -9.98 7.71 -18.54
C VAL A 7 -10.54 8.92 -17.80
N TYR A 8 -11.74 8.79 -17.22
CA TYR A 8 -12.37 9.88 -16.48
C TYR A 8 -11.62 10.25 -15.20
N SER A 9 -11.06 9.28 -14.46
CA SER A 9 -10.26 9.56 -13.26
C SER A 9 -8.97 10.32 -13.60
N ARG A 10 -8.26 9.93 -14.66
CA ARG A 10 -7.07 10.67 -15.13
C ARG A 10 -7.41 12.06 -15.64
N ALA A 11 -8.52 12.23 -16.36
CA ALA A 11 -8.99 13.54 -16.82
C ALA A 11 -9.30 14.48 -15.63
N LEU A 12 -9.91 13.94 -14.58
CA LEU A 12 -10.17 14.68 -13.34
C LEU A 12 -8.88 15.06 -12.60
N MET A 13 -7.87 14.18 -12.56
CA MET A 13 -6.57 14.47 -11.95
C MET A 13 -5.78 15.54 -12.71
N GLN A 14 -5.91 15.59 -14.04
CA GLN A 14 -5.25 16.61 -14.86
C GLN A 14 -5.92 17.97 -14.77
N ASN A 15 -7.24 18.02 -14.98
CA ASN A 15 -7.98 19.28 -14.90
C ASN A 15 -9.48 19.04 -14.64
N ALA A 16 -9.86 19.05 -13.36
CA ALA A 16 -11.21 18.71 -12.93
C ALA A 16 -12.30 19.65 -13.46
N ALA A 17 -11.97 20.91 -13.77
CA ALA A 17 -12.91 21.88 -14.32
C ALA A 17 -13.30 21.53 -15.76
N ILE A 18 -12.32 21.26 -16.62
CA ILE A 18 -12.53 20.92 -18.03
C ILE A 18 -13.25 19.57 -18.16
N ALA A 19 -12.90 18.59 -17.33
CA ALA A 19 -13.58 17.28 -17.30
C ALA A 19 -15.08 17.41 -16.97
N GLN A 20 -15.44 18.31 -16.03
CA GLN A 20 -16.84 18.55 -15.68
C GLN A 20 -17.63 19.25 -16.79
N ALA A 21 -17.01 20.18 -17.51
CA ALA A 21 -17.62 20.84 -18.68
C ALA A 21 -17.94 19.85 -19.81
N LEU A 22 -17.16 18.77 -19.94
CA LEU A 22 -17.38 17.67 -20.88
C LEU A 22 -18.43 16.64 -20.40
N GLY A 23 -19.17 16.93 -19.34
CA GLY A 23 -20.23 16.07 -18.81
C GLY A 23 -19.76 14.97 -17.85
N VAL A 24 -18.49 14.98 -17.43
CA VAL A 24 -18.00 14.00 -16.43
C VAL A 24 -18.48 14.41 -15.03
N ARG A 25 -19.29 13.54 -14.42
CA ARG A 25 -19.77 13.72 -13.05
C ARG A 25 -18.66 13.46 -12.02
N LYS A 26 -17.89 14.50 -11.66
CA LYS A 26 -16.84 14.45 -10.62
C LYS A 26 -17.29 13.72 -9.36
N ASN A 27 -18.47 14.07 -8.84
CA ASN A 27 -18.95 13.57 -7.55
C ASN A 27 -19.10 12.04 -7.54
N ARG A 28 -19.57 11.43 -8.65
CA ARG A 28 -19.71 9.97 -8.73
C ARG A 28 -18.36 9.27 -8.80
N ILE A 29 -17.39 9.82 -9.51
CA ILE A 29 -16.07 9.20 -9.66
C ILE A 29 -15.28 9.28 -8.36
N TYR A 30 -15.37 10.42 -7.66
CA TYR A 30 -14.73 10.58 -6.35
C TYR A 30 -15.41 9.72 -5.30
N ALA A 31 -16.74 9.70 -5.24
CA ALA A 31 -17.48 8.84 -4.34
C ALA A 31 -17.17 7.35 -4.59
N LEU A 32 -17.09 6.91 -5.85
CA LEU A 32 -16.74 5.51 -6.15
C LEU A 32 -15.30 5.18 -5.71
N SER A 33 -14.34 6.05 -6.02
CA SER A 33 -12.93 5.84 -5.63
C SER A 33 -12.76 5.81 -4.12
N PHE A 34 -13.45 6.72 -3.42
CA PHE A 34 -13.47 6.78 -1.97
C PHE A 34 -14.18 5.56 -1.34
N ALA A 35 -15.35 5.16 -1.87
CA ALA A 35 -16.09 4.01 -1.38
C ALA A 35 -15.29 2.71 -1.53
N ILE A 36 -14.56 2.54 -2.64
CA ILE A 36 -13.66 1.40 -2.85
C ILE A 36 -12.53 1.43 -1.81
N GLY A 37 -11.87 2.57 -1.61
CA GLY A 37 -10.78 2.70 -0.64
C GLY A 37 -11.24 2.48 0.80
N ALA A 38 -12.34 3.12 1.21
CA ALA A 38 -12.93 3.00 2.53
C ALA A 38 -13.45 1.58 2.78
N GLY A 39 -14.06 0.94 1.78
CA GLY A 39 -14.51 -0.45 1.85
C GLY A 39 -13.35 -1.43 2.06
N LEU A 40 -12.25 -1.27 1.32
CA LEU A 40 -11.05 -2.09 1.50
C LEU A 40 -10.39 -1.85 2.87
N ALA A 41 -10.28 -0.60 3.31
CA ALA A 41 -9.72 -0.26 4.62
C ALA A 41 -10.58 -0.84 5.77
N GLY A 42 -11.90 -0.72 5.67
CA GLY A 42 -12.84 -1.29 6.64
C GLY A 42 -12.78 -2.81 6.70
N LEU A 43 -12.70 -3.47 5.54
CA LEU A 43 -12.57 -4.93 5.45
C LEU A 43 -11.26 -5.42 6.09
N CYS A 44 -10.15 -4.72 5.83
CA CYS A 44 -8.86 -5.02 6.45
C CYS A 44 -8.92 -4.87 7.98
N GLY A 45 -9.49 -3.76 8.47
CA GLY A 45 -9.66 -3.51 9.90
C GLY A 45 -10.56 -4.54 10.59
N ALA A 46 -11.67 -4.93 9.95
CA ALA A 46 -12.57 -5.97 10.46
C ALA A 46 -11.88 -7.34 10.57
N LEU A 47 -11.01 -7.67 9.62
CA LEU A 47 -10.22 -8.91 9.65
C LEU A 47 -9.13 -8.89 10.74
N TYR A 48 -8.58 -7.72 11.05
CA TYR A 48 -7.55 -7.52 12.08
C TYR A 48 -8.11 -7.33 13.50
N ALA A 49 -9.37 -6.93 13.65
CA ALA A 49 -10.02 -6.69 14.93
C ALA A 49 -9.91 -7.86 15.95
N PRO A 50 -10.07 -9.15 15.57
CA PRO A 50 -10.01 -10.24 16.54
C PRO A 50 -8.57 -10.64 16.95
N THR A 51 -7.54 -10.18 16.24
CA THR A 51 -6.15 -10.61 16.48
C THR A 51 -5.39 -9.69 17.44
N MET A 52 -5.92 -8.53 17.82
CA MET A 52 -5.20 -7.53 18.61
C MET A 52 -6.06 -6.88 19.70
N ASN A 53 -5.44 -6.60 20.85
CA ASN A 53 -6.04 -5.74 21.88
C ASN A 53 -5.95 -4.27 21.46
N LEU A 54 -7.08 -3.57 21.48
CA LEU A 54 -7.16 -2.15 21.13
C LEU A 54 -6.48 -1.31 22.22
N ILE A 55 -5.32 -0.74 21.89
CA ILE A 55 -4.56 0.16 22.76
C ILE A 55 -4.42 1.50 22.00
N PRO A 56 -4.50 2.67 22.69
CA PRO A 56 -4.49 3.98 22.02
C PRO A 56 -3.30 4.24 21.10
N THR A 57 -2.17 3.57 21.32
CA THR A 57 -0.93 3.71 20.54
C THR A 57 -0.87 2.81 19.31
N MET A 58 -1.83 1.91 19.09
CA MET A 58 -1.80 0.92 18.00
C MET A 58 -1.82 1.55 16.62
N GLY A 59 -2.53 2.68 16.47
CA GLY A 59 -2.60 3.41 15.20
C GLY A 59 -1.23 3.88 14.71
N ALA A 60 -0.36 4.33 15.63
CA ALA A 60 0.97 4.79 15.27
C ALA A 60 1.84 3.66 14.70
N SER A 61 1.80 2.48 15.33
CA SER A 61 2.53 1.30 14.84
C SER A 61 2.01 0.84 13.47
N PHE A 62 0.69 0.84 13.29
CA PHE A 62 0.05 0.48 12.02
C PHE A 62 0.41 1.42 10.87
N ILE A 63 0.41 2.72 11.12
CA ILE A 63 0.74 3.74 10.11
C ILE A 63 2.17 3.56 9.63
N VAL A 64 3.12 3.34 10.55
CA VAL A 64 4.53 3.13 10.21
C VAL A 64 4.70 1.88 9.36
N GLU A 65 4.12 0.75 9.77
CA GLU A 65 4.21 -0.52 9.03
C GLU A 65 3.55 -0.42 7.63
N SER A 66 2.43 0.30 7.53
CA SER A 66 1.75 0.57 6.26
C SER A 66 2.58 1.45 5.32
N PHE A 67 3.17 2.52 5.83
CA PHE A 67 4.01 3.43 5.06
C PHE A 67 5.24 2.72 4.51
N VAL A 68 5.94 1.98 5.37
CA VAL A 68 7.10 1.15 5.01
C VAL A 68 6.75 0.19 3.88
N THR A 69 5.64 -0.53 4.01
CA THR A 69 5.22 -1.54 3.01
C THR A 69 4.90 -0.90 1.65
N VAL A 70 4.26 0.27 1.63
CA VAL A 70 3.96 0.99 0.38
C VAL A 70 5.23 1.53 -0.29
N VAL A 71 6.17 2.08 0.49
CA VAL A 71 7.45 2.59 -0.03
C VAL A 71 8.28 1.46 -0.62
N VAL A 72 8.35 0.31 0.07
CA VAL A 72 9.05 -0.89 -0.42
C VAL A 72 8.39 -1.48 -1.68
N GLY A 73 7.07 -1.32 -1.82
CA GLY A 73 6.32 -1.75 -3.01
C GLY A 73 6.71 -1.00 -4.31
N GLY A 74 7.19 0.25 -4.22
CA GLY A 74 7.63 1.05 -5.37
C GLY A 74 6.50 1.77 -6.14
N ALA A 75 6.81 2.27 -7.35
CA ALA A 75 5.96 3.20 -8.12
C ALA A 75 4.58 2.65 -8.52
N SER A 76 4.41 1.33 -8.59
CA SER A 76 3.12 0.68 -8.85
C SER A 76 2.53 0.07 -7.56
N VAL A 77 1.78 0.88 -6.80
CA VAL A 77 1.15 0.45 -5.54
C VAL A 77 0.29 -0.81 -5.71
N LEU A 78 -0.42 -0.97 -6.83
CA LEU A 78 -1.32 -2.11 -7.07
C LEU A 78 -0.59 -3.46 -7.28
N LEU A 79 0.57 -3.47 -7.95
CA LEU A 79 1.30 -4.72 -8.24
C LEU A 79 2.45 -4.98 -7.27
N GLY A 80 3.03 -3.93 -6.67
CA GLY A 80 4.23 -4.03 -5.84
C GLY A 80 3.95 -4.26 -4.36
N THR A 81 2.81 -3.80 -3.83
CA THR A 81 2.53 -3.85 -2.38
C THR A 81 2.25 -5.25 -1.87
N ALA A 82 1.52 -6.09 -2.61
CA ALA A 82 1.22 -7.47 -2.18
C ALA A 82 2.49 -8.34 -2.00
N PRO A 83 3.40 -8.44 -2.99
CA PRO A 83 4.64 -9.20 -2.80
C PRO A 83 5.59 -8.54 -1.78
N ALA A 84 5.62 -7.21 -1.70
CA ALA A 84 6.39 -6.49 -0.69
C ALA A 84 5.91 -6.80 0.74
N ALA A 85 4.58 -6.76 0.97
CA ALA A 85 3.96 -7.10 2.25
C ALA A 85 4.26 -8.54 2.64
N ALA A 86 4.16 -9.49 1.71
CA ALA A 86 4.46 -10.90 1.96
C ALA A 86 5.95 -11.10 2.34
N ALA A 87 6.88 -10.50 1.60
CA ALA A 87 8.31 -10.60 1.90
C ALA A 87 8.66 -9.97 3.26
N LEU A 88 8.14 -8.77 3.53
CA LEU A 88 8.32 -8.10 4.82
C LEU A 88 7.73 -8.91 5.97
N ALA A 89 6.55 -9.52 5.79
CA ALA A 89 5.90 -10.35 6.80
C ALA A 89 6.73 -11.60 7.13
N VAL A 90 7.31 -12.27 6.13
CA VAL A 90 8.18 -13.43 6.33
C VAL A 90 9.44 -13.03 7.12
N VAL A 91 10.09 -11.93 6.74
CA VAL A 91 11.27 -11.42 7.44
C VAL A 91 10.94 -11.04 8.89
N ARG A 92 9.84 -10.30 9.10
CA ARG A 92 9.38 -9.87 10.42
C ARG A 92 9.06 -11.06 11.33
N THR A 93 8.35 -12.06 10.80
CA THR A 93 7.95 -13.25 11.56
C THR A 93 9.14 -14.15 11.88
N GLY A 94 10.05 -14.33 10.92
CA GLY A 94 11.30 -15.08 11.13
C GLY A 94 12.19 -14.44 12.19
N LEU A 95 12.36 -13.12 12.17
CA LEU A 95 13.17 -12.41 13.17
C LEU A 95 12.53 -12.42 14.57
N ASN A 96 11.20 -12.31 14.65
CA ASN A 96 10.47 -12.40 15.92
C ASN A 96 10.58 -13.78 16.57
N ALA A 97 10.54 -14.86 15.79
CA ALA A 97 10.61 -16.22 16.30
C ALA A 97 11.98 -16.59 16.91
N TRP A 98 13.06 -15.94 16.45
CA TRP A 98 14.43 -16.28 16.88
C TRP A 98 14.98 -15.35 17.97
N TYR A 99 14.62 -14.06 17.97
CA TYR A 99 15.30 -13.05 18.80
C TYR A 99 14.39 -12.19 19.69
N GLY A 100 13.08 -12.45 19.71
CA GLY A 100 12.11 -11.73 20.54
C GLY A 100 11.66 -10.37 19.96
N GLN A 101 10.54 -9.87 20.49
CA GLN A 101 9.75 -8.78 19.90
C GLN A 101 10.49 -7.44 19.75
N VAL A 102 11.43 -7.14 20.65
CA VAL A 102 12.25 -5.91 20.61
C VAL A 102 13.28 -5.96 19.47
N VAL A 103 13.91 -7.12 19.28
CA VAL A 103 14.87 -7.33 18.17
C VAL A 103 14.14 -7.40 16.84
N GLY A 104 12.91 -7.91 16.80
CA GLY A 104 12.08 -7.90 15.59
C GLY A 104 11.77 -6.49 15.07
N GLN A 105 11.58 -5.51 15.96
CA GLN A 105 11.29 -4.13 15.56
C GLN A 105 12.53 -3.40 15.02
N ILE A 106 13.70 -3.63 15.63
CA ILE A 106 15.00 -3.13 15.13
C ILE A 106 15.38 -3.85 13.83
N GLY A 107 15.13 -5.16 13.76
CA GLY A 107 15.36 -6.00 12.58
C GLY A 107 14.47 -5.60 11.40
N LEU A 108 13.23 -5.16 11.64
CA LEU A 108 12.35 -4.61 10.60
C LEU A 108 12.94 -3.32 10.02
N LEU A 109 13.44 -2.41 10.85
CA LEU A 109 14.10 -1.20 10.37
C LEU A 109 15.34 -1.51 9.52
N ILE A 110 16.17 -2.45 9.97
CA ILE A 110 17.36 -2.89 9.21
C ILE A 110 16.94 -3.58 7.91
N ALA A 111 15.94 -4.46 7.93
CA ALA A 111 15.42 -5.13 6.75
C ALA A 111 14.85 -4.15 5.73
N VAL A 112 14.17 -3.09 6.17
CA VAL A 112 13.68 -2.02 5.29
C VAL A 112 14.83 -1.27 4.63
N ILE A 113 15.86 -0.91 5.41
CA ILE A 113 17.08 -0.27 4.88
C ILE A 113 17.75 -1.20 3.86
N LEU A 114 17.84 -2.49 4.15
CA LEU A 114 18.45 -3.49 3.27
C LEU A 114 17.63 -3.72 2.01
N ILE A 115 16.30 -3.76 2.11
CA ILE A 115 15.38 -3.93 0.97
C ILE A 115 15.44 -2.71 0.05
N ILE A 116 15.40 -1.49 0.62
CA ILE A 116 15.56 -0.26 -0.18
C ILE A 116 16.94 -0.24 -0.86
N ARG A 117 17.99 -0.77 -0.20
CA ARG A 117 19.34 -0.82 -0.76
C ARG A 117 19.52 -1.88 -1.84
N VAL A 118 18.89 -3.06 -1.69
CA VAL A 118 19.03 -4.19 -2.62
C VAL A 118 18.06 -4.07 -3.80
N LEU A 119 16.91 -3.42 -3.62
CA LEU A 119 15.90 -3.15 -4.65
C LEU A 119 15.58 -1.63 -4.71
N PRO A 120 16.47 -0.79 -5.30
CA PRO A 120 16.26 0.66 -5.39
C PRO A 120 15.03 1.06 -6.22
N ASP A 121 14.57 0.19 -7.15
CA ASP A 121 13.33 0.36 -7.92
C ASP A 121 12.09 -0.32 -7.28
N GLY A 122 12.24 -0.92 -6.09
CA GLY A 122 11.20 -1.70 -5.41
C GLY A 122 10.82 -3.01 -6.14
N PHE A 123 9.90 -3.79 -5.55
CA PHE A 123 9.40 -5.03 -6.19
C PHE A 123 8.73 -4.76 -7.55
N SER A 124 8.24 -3.53 -7.73
CA SER A 124 7.72 -2.97 -8.98
C SER A 124 8.73 -3.01 -10.14
N GLY A 125 10.00 -2.64 -9.90
CA GLY A 125 11.06 -2.64 -10.93
C GLY A 125 11.46 -4.03 -11.42
N TRP A 126 11.41 -5.04 -10.55
CA TRP A 126 11.70 -6.43 -10.92
C TRP A 126 10.62 -7.02 -11.84
N LEU A 127 9.35 -6.65 -11.64
CA LEU A 127 8.25 -7.10 -12.49
C LEU A 127 8.17 -6.30 -13.81
N ALA A 128 8.54 -5.01 -13.80
CA ALA A 128 8.57 -4.16 -15.00
C ALA A 128 9.63 -4.58 -16.03
N ARG A 129 10.70 -5.28 -15.62
CA ARG A 129 11.72 -5.83 -16.54
C ARG A 129 11.28 -7.10 -17.28
N ARG A 130 10.12 -7.70 -16.94
CA ARG A 130 9.66 -8.97 -17.53
C ARG A 130 8.62 -8.80 -18.65
N SER A 131 8.33 -7.56 -19.08
CA SER A 131 7.40 -7.29 -20.19
C SER A 131 8.03 -6.56 -21.39
N THR A 132 9.36 -6.64 -21.54
CA THR A 132 10.06 -6.35 -22.80
C THR A 132 10.55 -7.64 -23.42
#